data_AF-A0AAV3XQH5-F1
#
_entry.id   AF-A0AAV3XQH5-F1
#
_cell.length_a   1.000
_cell.length_b   1.000
_cell.length_c   1.000
_cell.angle_alpha   90.00
_cell.angle_beta   90.00
_cell.angle_gamma   90.00
#
_symmetry.space_group_name_H-M   'P 1'
#
loop_
_entity.id
_entity.type
_entity.pdbx_description
1 polymer ?
#
loop_
_entity_poly.entity_id
_entity_poly.type
_entity_poly.pdbx_seq_one_letter_code
_entity_poly.pdbx_strand_id
1 'polypeptide(L)'
;MAERKWSTLLTELIKFKRLYDTNAPLNIALKSVAPHYTKQQMGLRDLCNAIHESYRANNILQAIHDMYLTLPEPAMRPADAYKALVQGHVERVDIEEAIGRIAATMVAPTPPGIPVIMPGERFIPESRSIIEYLRFTREFDRQFPGFETEIHGLRIEESFSGKRYTIDCVKE
;
A
#
# COMPACT_ATOMS: atom_id res chain seq x y z
N MET A 1 5.50 13.22 33.11
CA MET A 1 5.66 12.00 32.28
C MET A 1 5.75 12.32 30.78
N ALA A 2 5.01 13.32 30.28
CA ALA A 2 5.12 13.81 28.90
C ALA A 2 6.53 14.34 28.55
N GLU A 3 7.14 15.18 29.39
CA GLU A 3 8.49 15.73 29.17
C GLU A 3 9.56 14.64 28.98
N ARG A 4 9.45 13.52 29.70
CA ARG A 4 10.38 12.39 29.54
C ARG A 4 10.23 11.73 28.15
N LYS A 5 9.00 11.58 27.65
CA LYS A 5 8.74 10.99 26.32
C LYS A 5 9.28 11.87 25.19
N TRP A 6 9.14 13.19 25.30
CA TRP A 6 9.69 14.15 24.33
C TRP A 6 11.21 14.09 24.25
N SER A 7 11.90 14.11 25.40
CA SER A 7 13.36 14.01 25.42
C SER A 7 13.86 12.68 24.86
N THR A 8 13.16 11.57 25.12
CA THR A 8 13.49 10.27 24.52
C THR A 8 13.30 10.29 23.00
N LEU A 9 12.19 10.84 22.50
CA LEU A 9 11.94 10.96 21.06
C LEU A 9 13.04 11.77 20.36
N LEU A 10 13.39 12.94 20.91
CA LEU A 10 14.46 13.78 20.36
C LEU A 10 15.80 13.03 20.32
N THR A 11 16.12 12.30 21.39
CA THR A 11 17.34 11.48 21.46
C THR A 11 17.36 10.42 20.36
N GLU A 12 16.25 9.71 20.15
CA GLU A 12 16.16 8.69 19.09
C GLU A 12 16.19 9.30 17.68
N LEU A 13 15.64 10.50 17.46
CA LEU A 13 15.75 11.21 16.18
C LEU A 13 17.20 11.61 15.86
N ILE A 14 17.94 12.14 16.85
CA ILE A 14 19.36 12.48 16.70
C ILE A 14 20.18 11.21 16.41
N LYS A 15 19.90 10.13 17.13
CA LYS A 15 20.53 8.82 16.91
C LYS A 15 20.24 8.27 15.52
N PHE A 16 19.00 8.38 15.03
CA PHE A 16 18.63 7.99 13.66
C PHE A 16 19.46 8.78 12.63
N LYS A 17 19.55 10.10 12.78
CA LYS A 17 20.38 10.94 11.90
C LYS A 17 21.84 10.48 11.90
N ARG A 18 22.42 10.20 13.08
CA ARG A 18 23.79 9.69 13.17
C ARG A 18 23.95 8.36 12.43
N LEU A 19 23.03 7.41 12.61
CA LEU A 19 23.05 6.12 11.92
C LEU A 19 22.97 6.29 10.40
N TYR A 20 22.13 7.21 9.92
CA TYR A 20 22.01 7.55 8.50
C TYR A 20 23.30 8.19 7.96
N ASP A 21 23.85 9.18 8.65
CA ASP A 21 25.08 9.89 8.25
C ASP A 21 26.28 8.93 8.19
N THR A 22 26.36 7.95 9.11
CA THR A 22 27.42 6.92 9.11
C THR A 22 27.15 5.74 8.17
N ASN A 23 26.01 5.73 7.46
CA ASN A 23 25.51 4.58 6.70
C ASN A 23 25.59 3.26 7.50
N ALA A 24 25.08 3.29 8.73
CA ALA A 24 25.19 2.15 9.62
C ALA A 24 24.56 0.90 8.98
N PRO A 25 25.19 -0.29 9.14
CA PRO A 25 24.62 -1.55 8.68
C PRO A 25 23.16 -1.75 9.14
N LEU A 26 22.32 -2.34 8.29
CA LEU A 26 20.89 -2.51 8.60
C LEU A 26 20.63 -3.36 9.85
N ASN A 27 21.47 -4.34 10.17
CA ASN A 27 21.34 -5.12 11.40
C ASN A 27 21.60 -4.30 12.68
N ILE A 28 22.22 -3.12 12.57
CA ILE A 28 22.37 -2.16 13.66
C ILE A 28 21.19 -1.17 13.66
N ALA A 29 20.86 -0.62 12.50
CA ALA A 29 19.89 0.47 12.37
C ALA A 29 18.42 0.01 12.38
N LEU A 30 18.08 -1.08 11.70
CA LEU A 30 16.72 -1.57 11.46
C LEU A 30 16.66 -3.10 11.62
N LYS A 31 16.77 -3.57 12.86
CA LYS A 31 16.86 -5.01 13.20
C LYS A 31 15.70 -5.85 12.67
N SER A 32 14.48 -5.32 12.63
CA SER A 32 13.30 -6.04 12.13
C SER A 32 13.33 -6.24 10.62
N VAL A 33 13.96 -5.32 9.89
CA VAL A 33 13.99 -5.30 8.42
C VAL A 33 15.25 -6.01 7.88
N ALA A 34 16.36 -5.96 8.62
CA ALA A 34 17.65 -6.53 8.22
C ALA A 34 17.60 -7.99 7.70
N PRO A 35 16.77 -8.91 8.23
CA PRO A 35 16.66 -10.27 7.70
C PRO A 35 16.27 -10.35 6.22
N HIS A 36 15.54 -9.36 5.71
CA HIS A 36 15.12 -9.32 4.30
C HIS A 36 16.24 -8.88 3.34
N TYR A 37 17.31 -8.24 3.86
CA TYR A 37 18.37 -7.63 3.05
C TYR A 37 19.74 -8.30 3.26
N THR A 38 19.77 -9.55 3.69
CA THR A 38 21.01 -10.27 4.06
C THR A 38 22.00 -10.44 2.90
N LYS A 39 21.53 -10.39 1.65
CA LYS A 39 22.37 -10.52 0.45
C LYS A 39 22.88 -9.17 -0.06
N GLN A 40 22.19 -8.10 0.28
CA GLN A 40 22.49 -6.74 -0.11
C GLN A 40 23.41 -6.13 0.95
N GLN A 41 24.69 -5.94 0.64
CA GLN A 41 25.63 -5.26 1.54
C GLN A 41 25.33 -3.75 1.58
N MET A 42 24.18 -3.38 2.15
CA MET A 42 23.69 -2.01 2.23
C MET A 42 23.60 -1.50 3.67
N GLY A 43 23.79 -0.20 3.85
CA GLY A 43 23.52 0.49 5.10
C GLY A 43 22.18 1.24 5.07
N LEU A 44 21.85 1.90 6.20
CA LEU A 44 20.61 2.65 6.36
C LEU A 44 20.43 3.74 5.28
N ARG A 45 21.48 4.48 4.94
CA ARG A 45 21.38 5.56 3.96
C ARG A 45 21.10 5.01 2.56
N ASP A 46 21.74 3.91 2.19
CA ASP A 46 21.53 3.28 0.89
C ASP A 46 20.08 2.82 0.73
N LEU A 47 19.53 2.16 1.76
CA LEU A 47 18.12 1.74 1.77
C LEU A 47 17.16 2.92 1.68
N CYS A 48 17.38 3.97 2.48
CA CYS A 48 16.56 5.18 2.43
C CYS A 48 16.59 5.84 1.04
N ASN A 49 17.77 5.92 0.41
CA ASN A 49 17.91 6.51 -0.92
C ASN A 49 17.24 5.63 -1.98
N ALA A 50 17.38 4.31 -1.91
CA ALA A 50 16.73 3.38 -2.83
C ALA A 50 15.19 3.49 -2.77
N ILE A 51 14.61 3.55 -1.56
CA ILE A 51 13.16 3.76 -1.38
C ILE A 51 12.75 5.12 -1.95
N HIS A 52 13.51 6.19 -1.66
CA HIS A 52 13.22 7.53 -2.16
C HIS A 52 13.29 7.61 -3.70
N GLU A 53 14.30 6.99 -4.30
CA GLU A 53 14.45 6.90 -5.75
C GLU A 53 13.31 6.12 -6.39
N SER A 54 12.84 5.03 -5.77
CA SER A 54 11.67 4.29 -6.25
C SER A 54 10.40 5.16 -6.22
N TYR A 55 10.15 5.89 -5.14
CA TYR A 55 9.02 6.83 -5.08
C TYR A 55 9.10 7.92 -6.14
N ARG A 56 10.30 8.47 -6.38
CA ARG A 56 10.53 9.50 -7.39
C ARG A 56 10.36 8.96 -8.81
N ALA A 57 10.93 7.79 -9.11
CA ALA A 57 10.88 7.18 -10.44
C ALA A 57 9.45 6.80 -10.85
N ASN A 58 8.60 6.46 -9.88
CA ASN A 58 7.21 6.05 -10.11
C ASN A 58 6.18 7.17 -9.90
N ASN A 59 6.61 8.42 -9.66
CA ASN A 59 5.72 9.57 -9.43
C ASN A 59 4.60 9.30 -8.41
N ILE A 60 4.91 8.61 -7.31
CA ILE A 60 3.88 8.09 -6.39
C ILE A 60 2.99 9.18 -5.80
N LEU A 61 3.55 10.38 -5.54
CA LEU A 61 2.80 11.51 -4.99
C LEU A 61 1.73 11.99 -5.97
N GLN A 62 2.03 11.95 -7.27
CA GLN A 62 1.06 12.29 -8.31
C GLN A 62 -0.02 11.21 -8.39
N ALA A 63 0.33 9.93 -8.34
CA ALA A 63 -0.64 8.84 -8.31
C ALA A 63 -1.57 8.92 -7.09
N ILE A 64 -1.04 9.25 -5.91
CA ILE A 64 -1.83 9.49 -4.69
C ILE A 64 -2.72 10.72 -4.85
N HIS A 65 -2.27 11.78 -5.53
CA HIS A 65 -3.13 12.92 -5.80
C HIS A 65 -4.27 12.55 -6.76
N ASP A 66 -3.94 11.92 -7.88
CA ASP A 66 -4.85 11.63 -8.99
C ASP A 66 -5.93 10.60 -8.63
N MET A 67 -5.65 9.67 -7.70
CA MET A 67 -6.66 8.72 -7.21
C MET A 67 -7.85 9.39 -6.48
N TYR A 68 -7.67 10.61 -5.94
CA TYR A 68 -8.72 11.33 -5.21
C TYR A 68 -9.42 12.40 -6.07
N LEU A 69 -8.97 12.63 -7.31
CA LEU A 69 -9.58 13.63 -8.20
C LEU A 69 -10.84 13.11 -8.88
N THR A 70 -10.95 11.80 -9.06
CA THR A 70 -12.09 11.16 -9.70
C THR A 70 -12.94 10.45 -8.66
N LEU A 71 -14.22 10.83 -8.57
CA LEU A 71 -15.18 10.10 -7.76
C LEU A 71 -15.64 8.84 -8.51
N PRO A 72 -15.62 7.67 -7.84
CA PRO A 72 -16.20 6.44 -8.39
C PRO A 72 -17.71 6.57 -8.65
N GLU A 73 -18.28 5.65 -9.43
CA GLU A 73 -19.72 5.58 -9.66
C GLU A 73 -20.42 4.76 -8.56
N PRO A 74 -21.41 5.30 -7.84
CA PRO A 74 -22.20 4.55 -6.88
C PRO A 74 -23.22 3.63 -7.58
N ALA A 75 -22.78 2.44 -8.00
CA ALA A 75 -23.59 1.48 -8.76
C ALA A 75 -24.65 0.75 -7.90
N MET A 76 -24.40 0.59 -6.60
CA MET A 76 -25.37 0.04 -5.65
C MET A 76 -25.17 0.61 -4.24
N ARG A 77 -26.17 0.44 -3.36
CA ARG A 77 -26.04 0.90 -1.97
C ARG A 77 -24.98 0.07 -1.24
N PRO A 78 -24.19 0.66 -0.33
CA PRO A 78 -23.22 -0.08 0.47
C PRO A 78 -23.83 -1.24 1.28
N ALA A 79 -25.07 -1.08 1.75
CA ALA A 79 -25.80 -2.14 2.45
C ALA A 79 -26.07 -3.38 1.57
N ASP A 80 -26.35 -3.17 0.28
CA ASP A 80 -26.60 -4.25 -0.66
C ASP A 80 -25.28 -4.95 -1.04
N ALA A 81 -24.19 -4.20 -1.21
CA ALA A 81 -22.85 -4.75 -1.43
C ALA A 81 -22.39 -5.60 -0.22
N TYR A 82 -22.62 -5.10 1.00
CA TYR A 82 -22.33 -5.85 2.22
C TYR A 82 -23.18 -7.13 2.33
N LYS A 83 -24.47 -7.06 1.97
CA LYS A 83 -25.33 -8.23 1.91
C LYS A 83 -24.78 -9.28 0.92
N ALA A 84 -24.34 -8.87 -0.26
CA ALA A 84 -23.72 -9.77 -1.24
C ALA A 84 -22.46 -10.43 -0.68
N LEU A 85 -21.60 -9.67 0.01
CA LEU A 85 -20.40 -10.19 0.69
C LEU A 85 -20.73 -11.27 1.73
N VAL A 86 -21.67 -11.00 2.64
CA VAL A 86 -22.08 -11.95 3.69
C VAL A 86 -22.71 -13.21 3.11
N GLN A 87 -23.41 -13.10 1.99
CA GLN A 87 -24.04 -14.22 1.31
C GLN A 87 -23.09 -14.99 0.36
N GLY A 88 -21.83 -14.58 0.23
CA GLY A 88 -20.86 -15.22 -0.67
C GLY A 88 -21.12 -14.95 -2.17
N HIS A 89 -21.92 -13.94 -2.50
CA HIS A 89 -22.17 -13.47 -3.87
C HIS A 89 -21.06 -12.52 -4.35
N VAL A 90 -19.82 -12.88 -4.06
CA VAL A 90 -18.62 -12.09 -4.41
C VAL A 90 -17.56 -12.99 -5.01
N GLU A 91 -16.70 -12.42 -5.81
CA GLU A 91 -15.53 -13.07 -6.39
C GLU A 91 -14.28 -12.22 -6.21
N ARG A 92 -13.13 -12.89 -6.25
CA ARG A 92 -11.82 -12.23 -6.15
C ARG A 92 -11.35 -11.86 -7.54
N VAL A 93 -11.28 -10.56 -7.79
CA VAL A 93 -10.88 -10.00 -9.08
C VAL A 93 -9.45 -9.51 -8.98
N ASP A 94 -8.63 -9.76 -10.01
CA ASP A 94 -7.29 -9.16 -10.09
C ASP A 94 -7.39 -7.64 -10.15
N ILE A 95 -6.45 -6.91 -9.56
CA ILE A 95 -6.42 -5.45 -9.70
C ILE A 95 -6.38 -4.99 -11.17
N GLU A 96 -5.78 -5.78 -12.07
CA GLU A 96 -5.73 -5.47 -13.50
C GLU A 96 -7.09 -5.66 -14.21
N GLU A 97 -8.02 -6.39 -13.59
CA GLU A 97 -9.36 -6.72 -14.10
C GLU A 97 -10.47 -6.00 -13.33
N ALA A 98 -10.11 -5.11 -12.39
CA ALA A 98 -11.07 -4.45 -11.50
C ALA A 98 -11.94 -3.41 -12.23
N ILE A 99 -11.46 -2.80 -13.32
CA ILE A 99 -12.23 -1.82 -14.10
C ILE A 99 -13.53 -2.47 -14.60
N GLY A 100 -14.64 -1.77 -14.38
CA GLY A 100 -15.98 -2.22 -14.69
C GLY A 100 -16.61 -3.06 -13.58
N ARG A 101 -15.91 -3.43 -12.51
CA ARG A 101 -16.46 -4.25 -11.41
C ARG A 101 -17.00 -3.41 -10.26
N ILE A 102 -18.00 -3.94 -9.56
CA ILE A 102 -18.54 -3.32 -8.33
C ILE A 102 -17.77 -3.88 -7.11
N ALA A 103 -17.15 -3.01 -6.33
CA ALA A 103 -16.43 -3.42 -5.13
C ALA A 103 -17.40 -3.92 -4.06
N ALA A 104 -17.12 -5.08 -3.46
CA ALA A 104 -17.86 -5.60 -2.31
C ALA A 104 -17.23 -5.16 -0.96
N THR A 105 -15.96 -4.73 -0.99
CA THR A 105 -15.20 -4.23 0.16
C THR A 105 -14.71 -2.81 -0.11
N MET A 106 -14.40 -2.11 0.99
CA MET A 106 -13.77 -0.79 0.92
C MET A 106 -12.31 -0.92 0.52
N VAL A 107 -11.83 -0.08 -0.39
CA VAL A 107 -10.41 0.05 -0.71
C VAL A 107 -9.88 1.35 -0.11
N ALA A 108 -8.94 1.25 0.82
CA ALA A 108 -8.36 2.42 1.49
C ALA A 108 -6.84 2.26 1.65
N PRO A 109 -6.04 2.95 0.82
CA PRO A 109 -4.58 3.01 0.96
C PRO A 109 -4.16 3.76 2.23
N THR A 110 -3.21 3.20 2.99
CA THR A 110 -2.56 3.88 4.13
C THR A 110 -1.08 4.12 3.86
N PRO A 111 -0.59 5.38 3.86
CA PRO A 111 -1.33 6.66 3.96
C PRO A 111 -2.01 7.09 2.64
N PRO A 112 -3.01 8.01 2.65
CA PRO A 112 -3.48 8.81 3.78
C PRO A 112 -4.55 8.14 4.66
N GLY A 113 -5.01 6.94 4.31
CA GLY A 113 -6.05 6.22 5.06
C GLY A 113 -7.47 6.68 4.78
N ILE A 114 -7.69 7.35 3.64
CA ILE A 114 -9.01 7.77 3.17
C ILE A 114 -9.47 6.74 2.14
N PRO A 115 -10.74 6.27 2.17
CA PRO A 115 -11.25 5.36 1.16
C PRO A 115 -11.22 5.99 -0.24
N VAL A 116 -10.69 5.25 -1.22
CA VAL A 116 -10.75 5.60 -2.65
C VAL A 116 -11.89 4.89 -3.36
N ILE A 117 -12.39 3.80 -2.78
CA ILE A 117 -13.55 3.04 -3.24
C ILE A 117 -14.32 2.57 -2.01
N MET A 118 -15.62 2.84 -2.00
CA MET A 118 -16.58 2.33 -1.02
C MET A 118 -17.28 1.07 -1.54
N PRO A 119 -17.77 0.18 -0.64
CA PRO A 119 -18.60 -0.94 -1.07
C PRO A 119 -19.81 -0.47 -1.86
N GLY A 120 -20.05 -1.08 -3.02
CA GLY A 120 -21.12 -0.73 -3.95
C GLY A 120 -20.74 0.30 -5.01
N GLU A 121 -19.54 0.87 -4.93
CA GLU A 121 -19.00 1.69 -6.01
C GLU A 121 -18.34 0.83 -7.10
N ARG A 122 -18.43 1.31 -8.35
CA ARG A 122 -17.84 0.68 -9.52
C ARG A 122 -16.51 1.35 -9.86
N PHE A 123 -15.50 0.53 -10.17
CA PHE A 123 -14.27 1.02 -10.77
C PHE A 123 -14.55 1.46 -12.21
N ILE A 124 -14.75 2.76 -12.43
CA ILE A 124 -15.01 3.29 -13.78
C ILE A 124 -13.69 3.44 -14.57
N PRO A 125 -13.71 3.57 -15.91
CA PRO A 125 -12.50 3.79 -16.70
C PRO A 125 -11.62 4.95 -16.18
N GLU A 126 -12.23 5.98 -15.63
CA GLU A 126 -11.59 7.15 -15.05
C GLU A 126 -10.93 6.87 -13.69
N SER A 127 -11.23 5.73 -13.04
CA SER A 127 -10.56 5.23 -11.83
C SER A 127 -9.21 4.58 -12.11
N ARG A 128 -8.65 4.74 -13.31
CA ARG A 128 -7.39 4.13 -13.73
C ARG A 128 -6.22 4.46 -12.79
N SER A 129 -6.20 5.67 -12.23
CA SER A 129 -5.18 6.11 -11.27
C SER A 129 -5.15 5.24 -10.00
N ILE A 130 -6.30 4.73 -9.55
CA ILE A 130 -6.38 3.79 -8.43
C ILE A 130 -5.66 2.49 -8.79
N ILE A 131 -5.90 1.96 -9.99
CA ILE A 131 -5.26 0.71 -10.46
C ILE A 131 -3.75 0.89 -10.63
N GLU A 132 -3.32 2.05 -11.15
CA GLU A 132 -1.90 2.38 -11.29
C GLU A 132 -1.19 2.47 -9.94
N TYR A 133 -1.83 3.06 -8.93
CA TYR A 133 -1.32 3.05 -7.57
C TYR A 133 -1.20 1.64 -6.99
N LEU A 134 -2.24 0.81 -7.13
CA LEU A 134 -2.20 -0.59 -6.65
C LEU A 134 -1.11 -1.40 -7.35
N ARG A 135 -0.86 -1.14 -8.65
CA ARG A 135 0.25 -1.74 -9.39
C ARG A 135 1.60 -1.30 -8.85
N PHE A 136 1.75 -0.01 -8.53
CA PHE A 136 2.95 0.50 -7.88
C PHE A 136 3.18 -0.20 -6.54
N THR A 137 2.16 -0.33 -5.70
CA THR A 137 2.26 -1.04 -4.42
C THR A 137 2.75 -2.48 -4.60
N ARG A 138 2.17 -3.22 -5.55
CA ARG A 138 2.62 -4.59 -5.87
C ARG A 138 4.11 -4.65 -6.22
N GLU A 139 4.59 -3.71 -7.01
CA GLU A 139 6.00 -3.67 -7.41
C GLU A 139 6.90 -3.20 -6.26
N PHE A 140 6.45 -2.23 -5.48
CA PHE A 140 7.17 -1.70 -4.33
C PHE A 140 7.36 -2.76 -3.24
N ASP A 141 6.30 -3.49 -2.87
CA ASP A 141 6.35 -4.59 -1.89
C ASP A 141 7.35 -5.68 -2.32
N ARG A 142 7.49 -5.90 -3.64
CA ARG A 142 8.44 -6.86 -4.20
C ARG A 142 9.89 -6.36 -4.09
N GLN A 143 10.12 -5.07 -4.31
CA GLN A 143 11.45 -4.46 -4.27
C GLN A 143 11.93 -4.19 -2.84
N PHE A 144 11.02 -3.86 -1.93
CA PHE A 144 11.33 -3.42 -0.56
C PHE A 144 10.59 -4.25 0.50
N PRO A 145 10.95 -5.54 0.66
CA PRO A 145 10.37 -6.38 1.70
C PRO A 145 10.56 -5.77 3.10
N GLY A 146 9.55 -5.88 3.96
CA GLY A 146 9.51 -5.25 5.28
C GLY A 146 9.00 -3.81 5.30
N PHE A 147 8.63 -3.25 4.14
CA PHE A 147 7.99 -1.93 3.98
C PHE A 147 6.68 -2.03 3.20
N GLU A 148 6.01 -3.18 3.27
CA GLU A 148 4.79 -3.42 2.51
C GLU A 148 3.73 -2.35 2.82
N THR A 149 3.07 -1.87 1.78
CA THR A 149 2.01 -0.86 1.96
C THR A 149 0.75 -1.55 2.46
N GLU A 150 0.18 -1.04 3.55
CA GLU A 150 -1.13 -1.50 4.00
C GLU A 150 -2.22 -0.86 3.14
N ILE A 151 -3.08 -1.70 2.55
CA ILE A 151 -4.23 -1.25 1.79
C ILE A 151 -5.42 -2.08 2.23
N HIS A 152 -6.34 -1.46 2.97
CA HIS A 152 -7.57 -2.14 3.37
C HIS A 152 -8.36 -2.55 2.13
N GLY A 153 -8.93 -3.77 2.16
CA GLY A 153 -9.68 -4.34 1.04
C GLY A 153 -8.85 -4.99 -0.05
N LEU A 154 -7.53 -4.76 -0.07
CA LEU A 154 -6.61 -5.45 -0.98
C LEU A 154 -6.16 -6.76 -0.35
N ARG A 155 -6.36 -7.87 -1.07
CA ARG A 155 -5.89 -9.20 -0.66
C ARG A 155 -4.67 -9.59 -1.45
N ILE A 156 -3.65 -10.03 -0.74
CA ILE A 156 -2.41 -10.55 -1.31
C ILE A 156 -2.43 -12.07 -1.15
N GLU A 157 -2.45 -12.79 -2.27
CA GLU A 157 -2.46 -14.25 -2.31
C GLU A 157 -1.19 -14.76 -2.95
N GLU A 158 -0.58 -15.79 -2.36
CA GLU A 158 0.54 -16.47 -3.02
C GLU A 158 0.02 -17.36 -4.14
N SER A 159 0.64 -17.23 -5.32
CA SER A 159 0.37 -18.07 -6.48
C SER A 159 1.69 -18.61 -7.05
N PHE A 160 1.60 -19.61 -7.92
CA PHE A 160 2.77 -20.18 -8.59
C PHE A 160 3.58 -19.17 -9.42
N SER A 161 2.95 -18.09 -9.90
CA SER A 161 3.60 -17.02 -10.68
C SER A 161 4.01 -15.80 -9.85
N GLY A 162 3.81 -15.83 -8.53
CA GLY A 162 4.11 -14.72 -7.62
C GLY A 162 2.91 -14.30 -6.77
N LYS A 163 3.00 -13.14 -6.12
CA LYS A 163 1.90 -12.56 -5.34
C LYS A 163 0.83 -12.00 -6.27
N ARG A 164 -0.41 -12.47 -6.13
CA ARG A 164 -1.58 -11.91 -6.80
C ARG A 164 -2.26 -10.92 -5.86
N TYR A 165 -2.59 -9.74 -6.39
CA TYR A 165 -3.26 -8.67 -5.66
C TYR A 165 -4.70 -8.63 -6.16
N THR A 166 -5.65 -8.81 -5.25
CA THR A 166 -7.07 -9.00 -5.60
C THR A 166 -7.99 -8.17 -4.72
N ILE A 167 -9.18 -7.87 -5.25
CA ILE A 167 -10.25 -7.15 -4.56
C ILE A 167 -11.51 -8.01 -4.62
N ASP A 168 -12.24 -8.10 -3.50
CA ASP A 168 -13.54 -8.76 -3.48
C ASP A 168 -14.56 -7.87 -4.19
N CYS A 169 -15.12 -8.35 -5.32
CA CYS A 169 -16.14 -7.66 -6.10
C CYS A 169 -17.45 -8.45 -6.11
N VAL A 170 -18.57 -7.77 -6.29
CA VAL A 170 -19.88 -8.42 -6.48
C VAL A 170 -19.88 -9.20 -7.80
N LYS A 171 -20.45 -10.42 -7.78
CA LYS A 171 -20.65 -11.22 -9.00
C LYS A 171 -21.75 -10.57 -9.84
N GLU A 172 -21.50 -10.41 -11.13
CA GLU A 172 -22.48 -9.94 -12.13
C GLU A 172 -22.89 -11.10 -13.06
#